data_AF-A0A924G7N0-F1
#
_entry.id   AF-A0A924G7N0-F1
#
_cell.length_a   1.000
_cell.length_b   1.000
_cell.length_c   1.000
_cell.angle_alpha   90.00
_cell.angle_beta   90.00
_cell.angle_gamma   90.00
#
_symmetry.space_group_name_H-M   'P 1'
#
loop_
_entity.id
_entity.type
_entity.pdbx_description
1 polymer ?
#
loop_
_entity_poly.entity_id
_entity_poly.type
_entity_poly.pdbx_seq_one_letter_code
_entity_poly.pdbx_strand_id
1 'polypeptide(L)'
;MQQEFLQDSIKRFNYYKELGNKTFEQLEENDFFFQPNEASNSIAIIIQHLYGNMLSRWTNFLSEDGEKHWRNRDAEFEPMQCSKQDLICFWNDAWKCLLDTLE
;
A
#
# COMPACT_ATOMS: atom_id res chain seq x y z
N MET A 1 8.45 15.83 -22.15
CA MET A 1 9.26 14.77 -21.51
C MET A 1 9.01 14.64 -20.00
N GLN A 2 9.38 15.59 -19.14
CA GLN A 2 9.18 15.45 -17.67
C GLN A 2 7.70 15.45 -17.25
N GLN A 3 6.90 16.39 -17.78
CA GLN A 3 5.47 16.46 -17.47
C GLN A 3 4.69 15.25 -18.03
N GLU A 4 5.07 14.76 -19.21
CA GLU A 4 4.50 13.54 -19.80
C GLU A 4 4.84 12.31 -18.96
N PHE A 5 6.09 12.17 -18.50
CA PHE A 5 6.49 11.06 -17.64
C PHE A 5 5.71 11.02 -16.32
N LEU A 6 5.50 12.17 -15.68
CA LEU A 6 4.70 12.27 -14.46
C LEU A 6 3.26 11.82 -14.72
N GLN A 7 2.62 12.37 -15.76
CA GLN A 7 1.25 12.03 -16.12
C GLN A 7 1.08 10.54 -16.44
N ASP A 8 2.02 9.94 -17.17
CA ASP A 8 1.97 8.51 -17.48
C ASP A 8 2.25 7.64 -16.25
N SER A 9 3.07 8.11 -15.32
CA SER A 9 3.29 7.44 -14.04
C SER A 9 2.04 7.46 -13.17
N ILE A 10 1.33 8.59 -13.07
CA ILE A 10 0.06 8.73 -12.34
C ILE A 10 -0.99 7.78 -12.92
N LYS A 11 -1.13 7.72 -14.26
CA LYS A 11 -2.04 6.78 -14.91
C LYS A 11 -1.72 5.33 -14.56
N ARG A 12 -0.43 4.97 -14.57
CA ARG A 12 0.01 3.60 -14.26
C ARG A 12 -0.20 3.24 -12.79
N PHE A 13 0.02 4.18 -11.87
CA PHE A 13 -0.30 4.00 -10.45
C PHE A 13 -1.79 3.79 -10.21
N ASN A 14 -2.65 4.62 -10.82
CA ASN A 14 -4.10 4.45 -10.75
C ASN A 14 -4.55 3.08 -11.29
N TYR A 15 -3.97 2.63 -12.41
CA TYR A 15 -4.24 1.30 -12.96
C TYR A 15 -3.85 0.18 -11.99
N TYR A 16 -2.68 0.25 -11.33
CA TYR A 16 -2.29 -0.76 -10.34
C TYR A 16 -3.18 -0.77 -9.10
N LYS A 17 -3.59 0.41 -8.61
CA LYS A 17 -4.58 0.51 -7.54
C LYS A 17 -5.90 -0.16 -7.95
N GLU A 18 -6.37 0.10 -9.17
CA GLU A 18 -7.58 -0.50 -9.72
C GLU A 18 -7.50 -2.03 -9.79
N LEU A 19 -6.36 -2.59 -10.22
CA LEU A 19 -6.15 -4.04 -10.20
C LEU A 19 -6.27 -4.62 -8.79
N GLY A 20 -5.64 -3.97 -7.80
CA GLY A 20 -5.77 -4.38 -6.39
C GLY A 20 -7.20 -4.33 -5.88
N ASN A 21 -7.93 -3.25 -6.18
CA ASN A 21 -9.36 -3.11 -5.82
C ASN A 21 -10.20 -4.25 -6.43
N LYS A 22 -10.04 -4.53 -7.72
CA LYS A 22 -10.76 -5.63 -8.40
C LYS A 22 -10.40 -6.99 -7.84
N THR A 23 -9.17 -7.18 -7.38
CA THR A 23 -8.78 -8.40 -6.64
C THR A 23 -9.54 -8.49 -5.32
N PHE A 24 -9.59 -7.42 -4.54
CA PHE A 24 -10.26 -7.39 -3.23
C PHE A 24 -11.78 -7.63 -3.30
N GLU A 25 -12.42 -7.20 -4.39
CA GLU A 25 -13.84 -7.43 -4.68
C GLU A 25 -14.18 -8.91 -4.89
N GLN A 26 -13.21 -9.74 -5.27
CA GLN A 26 -13.41 -11.17 -5.57
C GLN A 26 -13.10 -12.10 -4.39
N LEU A 27 -12.59 -11.56 -3.28
CA LEU A 27 -12.05 -12.34 -2.17
C LEU A 27 -12.89 -12.20 -0.89
N GLU A 28 -12.98 -13.28 -0.13
CA GLU A 28 -13.57 -13.27 1.21
C GLU A 28 -12.53 -12.87 2.26
N GLU A 29 -12.96 -12.54 3.47
CA GLU A 29 -12.06 -12.08 4.54
C GLU A 29 -10.91 -13.07 4.82
N ASN A 30 -11.20 -14.37 4.89
CA ASN A 30 -10.19 -15.39 5.14
C ASN A 30 -9.10 -15.43 4.06
N ASP A 31 -9.41 -15.06 2.82
CA ASP A 31 -8.44 -15.06 1.72
C ASP A 31 -7.37 -13.97 1.90
N PHE A 32 -7.70 -12.87 2.59
CA PHE A 32 -6.72 -11.80 2.86
C PHE A 32 -5.62 -12.27 3.81
N PHE A 33 -5.97 -13.16 4.73
CA PHE A 33 -5.06 -13.69 5.75
C PHE A 33 -4.45 -15.04 5.34
N PHE A 34 -4.87 -15.60 4.21
CA PHE A 34 -4.33 -16.86 3.72
C PHE A 34 -2.84 -16.75 3.38
N GLN A 35 -2.08 -17.74 3.84
CA GLN A 35 -0.66 -17.86 3.59
C GLN A 35 -0.37 -19.28 3.09
N PRO A 36 0.15 -19.46 1.86
CA PRO A 36 0.34 -20.79 1.29
C PRO A 36 1.49 -21.58 1.94
N ASN A 37 2.47 -20.89 2.54
CA ASN A 37 3.56 -21.46 3.34
C ASN A 37 4.23 -20.37 4.19
N GLU A 38 5.01 -20.76 5.19
CA GLU A 38 5.68 -19.86 6.14
C GLU A 38 6.60 -18.81 5.50
N ALA A 39 7.09 -19.04 4.28
CA ALA A 39 7.96 -18.11 3.57
C ALA A 39 7.20 -17.10 2.67
N SER A 40 5.88 -17.23 2.55
CA SER A 40 5.04 -16.37 1.70
C SER A 40 4.34 -15.30 2.53
N ASN A 41 4.15 -14.10 2.00
CA ASN A 41 3.31 -13.09 2.66
C ASN A 41 1.85 -13.30 2.28
N SER A 42 0.94 -13.07 3.24
CA SER A 42 -0.49 -12.93 2.96
C SER A 42 -0.80 -11.58 2.31
N ILE A 43 -2.00 -11.41 1.77
CA ILE A 43 -2.44 -10.11 1.22
C ILE A 43 -2.46 -9.05 2.33
N ALA A 44 -2.89 -9.41 3.55
CA ALA A 44 -2.87 -8.53 4.71
C ALA A 44 -1.47 -7.98 4.99
N ILE A 45 -0.45 -8.84 5.00
CA ILE A 45 0.96 -8.43 5.19
C ILE A 45 1.42 -7.52 4.05
N ILE A 46 1.06 -7.83 2.80
CA ILE A 46 1.42 -7.00 1.65
C ILE A 46 0.78 -5.60 1.76
N ILE A 47 -0.49 -5.51 2.14
CA ILE A 47 -1.18 -4.22 2.35
C ILE A 47 -0.50 -3.43 3.48
N GLN A 48 -0.16 -4.08 4.59
CA GLN A 48 0.53 -3.45 5.72
C GLN A 48 1.89 -2.88 5.30
N HIS A 49 2.67 -3.63 4.54
CA HIS A 49 3.94 -3.14 3.99
C HIS A 49 3.76 -1.95 3.05
N LEU A 50 2.78 -2.02 2.14
CA LEU A 50 2.49 -0.92 1.23
C LEU A 50 2.03 0.33 1.97
N TYR A 51 1.20 0.19 3.00
CA TYR A 51 0.76 1.29 3.86
C TYR A 51 1.93 1.99 4.53
N GLY A 52 2.79 1.22 5.22
CA GLY A 52 3.99 1.75 5.86
C GLY A 52 4.94 2.42 4.86
N ASN A 53 5.19 1.78 3.71
CA ASN A 53 6.04 2.32 2.65
C ASN A 53 5.49 3.63 2.08
N MET A 54 4.20 3.67 1.71
CA MET A 54 3.61 4.82 1.05
C MET A 54 3.56 6.02 1.99
N LEU A 55 3.09 5.84 3.23
CA LEU A 55 3.08 6.94 4.21
C LEU A 55 4.48 7.47 4.49
N SER A 56 5.48 6.59 4.63
CA SER A 56 6.85 6.98 4.91
C SER A 56 7.49 7.74 3.76
N ARG A 57 7.34 7.27 2.52
CA ARG A 57 8.05 7.84 1.36
C ARG A 57 7.35 9.02 0.71
N TRP A 58 6.02 9.14 0.86
CA TRP A 58 5.24 10.19 0.18
C TRP A 58 4.80 11.32 1.11
N THR A 59 4.80 11.12 2.43
CA THR A 59 4.62 12.24 3.37
C THR A 59 5.84 13.14 3.36
N ASN A 60 5.65 14.44 3.12
CA ASN A 60 6.74 15.43 3.00
C ASN A 60 7.72 15.06 1.88
N PHE A 61 7.18 14.57 0.76
CA PHE A 61 7.96 14.21 -0.42
C PHE A 61 8.79 15.39 -0.92
N LEU A 62 10.05 15.12 -1.29
CA LEU A 62 11.09 16.10 -1.67
C LEU A 62 11.59 17.03 -0.56
N SER A 63 10.97 17.05 0.63
CA SER A 63 11.46 17.81 1.79
C SER A 63 12.07 16.93 2.88
N GLU A 64 11.72 15.65 2.92
CA GLU A 64 12.31 14.64 3.82
C GLU A 64 12.80 13.42 3.02
N ASP A 65 13.75 12.67 3.59
CA ASP A 65 14.31 11.43 2.98
C ASP A 65 13.35 10.22 3.05
N GLY A 66 12.26 10.39 3.80
CA GLY A 66 11.22 9.39 4.01
C GLY A 66 11.53 8.40 5.12
N GLU A 67 12.66 8.47 5.82
CA GLU A 67 12.95 7.61 6.97
C GLU A 67 12.27 8.19 8.22
N LYS A 68 11.08 7.68 8.52
CA LYS A 68 10.25 8.18 9.61
C LYS A 68 10.54 7.40 10.90
N HIS A 69 10.74 8.12 12.01
CA HIS A 69 11.01 7.51 13.31
C HIS A 69 9.90 6.56 13.80
N TRP A 70 8.67 6.74 13.32
CA TRP A 70 7.53 5.90 13.63
C TRP A 70 7.42 4.66 12.73
N ARG A 71 8.21 4.56 11.65
CA ARG A 71 8.17 3.40 10.74
C ARG A 71 9.04 2.29 11.29
N ASN A 72 8.41 1.16 11.58
CA ASN A 72 9.09 -0.09 11.90
C ASN A 72 8.89 -1.08 10.76
N ARG A 73 9.89 -1.16 9.87
CA ARG A 73 9.83 -1.99 8.67
C ARG A 73 9.66 -3.48 8.98
N ASP A 74 10.34 -3.99 10.00
CA ASP A 74 10.30 -5.41 10.31
C ASP A 74 8.91 -5.80 10.82
N ALA A 75 8.28 -4.93 11.61
CA ALA A 75 6.91 -5.13 12.07
C ALA A 75 5.86 -5.07 10.94
N GLU A 76 6.18 -4.52 9.76
CA GLU A 76 5.27 -4.53 8.60
C GLU A 76 5.06 -5.96 8.04
N PHE A 77 5.94 -6.90 8.38
CA PHE A 77 5.88 -8.30 7.91
C PHE A 77 5.31 -9.26 8.97
N GLU A 78 4.92 -8.75 10.12
CA GLU A 78 4.30 -9.55 11.19
C GLU A 78 2.77 -9.55 11.06
N PRO A 79 2.09 -10.65 11.44
CA PRO A 79 0.63 -10.72 11.39
C PRO A 79 -0.04 -9.63 12.25
N MET A 80 -0.96 -8.87 11.65
CA MET A 80 -1.77 -7.87 12.34
C MET A 80 -3.15 -8.41 12.70
N GLN A 81 -3.62 -8.09 13.91
CA GLN A 81 -5.01 -8.32 14.32
C GLN A 81 -5.89 -7.17 13.80
N CYS A 82 -6.53 -7.38 12.64
CA CYS A 82 -7.40 -6.40 12.00
C CYS A 82 -8.46 -7.11 11.15
N SER A 83 -9.52 -6.40 10.76
CA SER A 83 -10.55 -6.91 9.86
C SER A 83 -10.21 -6.64 8.39
N LYS A 84 -10.90 -7.32 7.45
CA LYS A 84 -10.85 -6.97 6.02
C LYS A 84 -11.16 -5.48 5.78
N GLN A 85 -12.09 -4.91 6.53
CA GLN A 85 -12.48 -3.51 6.39
C GLN A 85 -11.33 -2.57 6.76
N ASP A 86 -10.60 -2.88 7.83
CA ASP A 86 -9.42 -2.10 8.25
C ASP A 86 -8.32 -2.16 7.19
N LEU A 87 -8.07 -3.33 6.60
CA LEU A 87 -7.11 -3.49 5.50
C LEU A 87 -7.49 -2.64 4.28
N ILE A 88 -8.78 -2.59 3.92
CA ILE A 88 -9.27 -1.73 2.83
C ILE A 88 -9.08 -0.25 3.18
N CYS A 89 -9.29 0.15 4.44
CA CYS A 89 -9.00 1.52 4.88
C CYS A 89 -7.51 1.85 4.74
N PHE A 90 -6.60 1.00 5.23
CA PHE A 90 -5.16 1.20 5.09
C PHE A 90 -4.75 1.30 3.62
N TRP A 91 -5.23 0.40 2.77
CA TRP A 91 -4.98 0.45 1.34
C TRP A 91 -5.39 1.79 0.73
N ASN A 92 -6.61 2.25 1.01
CA ASN A 92 -7.11 3.51 0.45
C ASN A 92 -6.33 4.72 0.95
N ASP A 93 -5.99 4.77 2.24
CA ASP A 93 -5.22 5.85 2.85
C ASP A 93 -3.79 5.92 2.27
N ALA A 94 -3.14 4.77 2.11
CA ALA A 94 -1.81 4.67 1.50
C ALA A 94 -1.79 5.25 0.08
N TRP A 95 -2.73 4.79 -0.75
CA TRP A 95 -2.83 5.22 -2.13
C TRP A 95 -3.25 6.68 -2.24
N LYS A 96 -4.10 7.17 -1.34
CA LYS A 96 -4.46 8.58 -1.26
C LYS A 96 -3.23 9.43 -0.98
N CYS A 97 -2.40 9.07 0.00
CA CYS A 97 -1.16 9.78 0.31
C CYS A 97 -0.24 9.87 -0.92
N LEU A 98 -0.04 8.76 -1.65
CA LEU A 98 0.78 8.74 -2.85
C LEU A 98 0.21 9.61 -3.97
N LEU A 99 -1.09 9.46 -4.28
CA LEU A 99 -1.72 10.14 -5.41
C LEU A 99 -1.91 11.63 -5.15
N ASP A 100 -2.36 12.03 -3.96
CA ASP A 100 -2.47 13.44 -3.56
C ASP A 100 -1.10 14.17 -3.63
N THR A 101 0.01 13.44 -3.50
CA THR A 101 1.36 14.00 -3.60
C THR A 101 1.82 14.17 -5.06
N LEU A 102 1.30 13.37 -5.99
CA LEU A 102 1.70 13.36 -7.40
C LEU A 102 0.84 14.24 -8.30
N GLU A 103 -0.42 14.46 -7.94
CA GLU A 103 -1.40 15.29 -8.66
C GLU A 103 -1.24 16.79 -8.41
#